data_AF-A0A7Z2XAV3-F1
#
_entry.id   AF-A0A7Z2XAV3-F1
#
_cell.length_a   1.000
_cell.length_b   1.000
_cell.length_c   1.000
_cell.angle_alpha   90.00
_cell.angle_beta   90.00
_cell.angle_gamma   90.00
#
_symmetry.space_group_name_H-M   'P 1'
#
loop_
_entity.id
_entity.type
_entity.pdbx_description
1 polymer ?
#
loop_
_entity_poly.entity_id
_entity_poly.type
_entity_poly.pdbx_seq_one_letter_code
_entity_poly.pdbx_strand_id
1 'polypeptide(L)'
;MSRSGYSDDYSGWDLVCWRGAVNSALKGKRGQAFLIELRDALEAMPAKRLIADSLQADGEFCTIGALGAKRGVDMKALDPDDREAVGEAFDIAPAMASEIVFMNDEASWQAETPEQRWVRMRDWITSQIKVETA
;
A
#
# COMPACT_ATOMS: atom_id res chain seq x y z
N MET A 1 10.47 8.49 -12.01
CA MET A 1 10.26 7.18 -11.38
C MET A 1 8.91 7.22 -10.69
N SER A 2 8.21 6.08 -10.59
CA SER A 2 6.99 5.98 -9.78
C SER A 2 7.29 6.26 -8.30
N ARG A 3 6.33 6.80 -7.53
CA ARG A 3 6.48 6.98 -6.08
C ARG A 3 6.59 5.66 -5.30
N SER A 4 6.17 4.56 -5.91
CA SER A 4 6.43 3.22 -5.35
C SER A 4 7.92 2.86 -5.37
N GLY A 5 8.74 3.58 -6.15
CA GLY A 5 10.12 3.22 -6.42
C GLY A 5 10.28 2.02 -7.35
N TYR A 6 9.18 1.52 -7.95
CA TYR A 6 9.28 0.56 -9.04
C TYR A 6 9.93 1.19 -10.27
N SER A 7 10.79 0.39 -10.93
CA SER A 7 11.36 0.68 -12.23
C SER A 7 11.13 -0.50 -13.16
N ASP A 8 10.72 -0.23 -14.40
CA ASP A 8 10.62 -1.22 -15.46
C ASP A 8 12.01 -1.76 -15.88
N ASP A 9 13.09 -1.13 -15.40
CA ASP A 9 14.47 -1.55 -15.66
C ASP A 9 14.88 -2.79 -14.82
N TYR A 10 14.09 -3.19 -13.82
CA TYR A 10 14.34 -4.43 -13.10
C TYR A 10 14.12 -5.63 -14.03
N SER A 11 15.20 -6.34 -14.37
CA SER A 11 15.16 -7.54 -15.21
C SER A 11 15.94 -8.69 -14.60
N GLY A 12 15.66 -9.92 -15.06
CA GLY A 12 16.40 -11.11 -14.63
C GLY A 12 16.39 -11.32 -13.10
N TRP A 13 17.58 -11.38 -12.50
CA TRP A 13 17.77 -11.74 -11.09
C TRP A 13 17.29 -10.66 -10.11
N ASP A 14 17.43 -9.39 -10.46
CA ASP A 14 17.04 -8.28 -9.58
C ASP A 14 15.52 -8.26 -9.39
N LEU A 15 14.77 -8.49 -10.47
CA LEU A 15 13.32 -8.63 -10.40
C LEU A 15 12.90 -9.83 -9.55
N VAL A 16 13.60 -10.97 -9.66
CA VAL A 16 13.33 -12.17 -8.86
C VAL A 16 13.56 -11.91 -7.38
N CYS A 17 14.69 -11.29 -7.02
CA CYS A 17 15.00 -10.92 -5.63
C CYS A 17 13.96 -9.97 -5.06
N TRP A 18 13.60 -8.95 -5.84
CA TRP A 18 12.59 -7.98 -5.46
C TRP A 18 11.22 -8.63 -5.20
N ARG A 19 10.74 -9.49 -6.11
CA ARG A 19 9.47 -10.20 -5.92
C ARG A 19 9.52 -11.17 -4.73
N GLY A 20 10.68 -11.77 -4.47
CA GLY A 20 10.94 -12.54 -3.26
C GLY A 20 10.79 -11.70 -1.98
N ALA A 21 11.35 -10.48 -1.97
CA ALA A 21 11.25 -9.55 -0.85
C ALA A 21 9.80 -9.11 -0.58
N VAL A 22 9.05 -8.74 -1.63
CA VAL A 22 7.62 -8.40 -1.55
C VAL A 22 6.82 -9.57 -0.97
N ASN A 23 6.97 -10.77 -1.55
CA ASN A 23 6.26 -11.97 -1.10
C ASN A 23 6.59 -12.33 0.36
N SER A 24 7.85 -12.20 0.77
CA SER A 24 8.28 -12.41 2.16
C SER A 24 7.63 -11.40 3.10
N ALA A 25 7.65 -10.11 2.73
CA ALA A 25 7.09 -9.04 3.55
C ALA A 25 5.58 -9.19 3.74
N LEU A 26 4.83 -9.47 2.66
CA LEU A 26 3.39 -9.69 2.72
C LEU A 26 3.03 -10.92 3.58
N LYS A 27 3.79 -12.01 3.49
CA LYS A 27 3.50 -13.27 4.20
C LYS A 27 4.00 -13.32 5.65
N GLY A 28 4.88 -12.40 6.03
CA GLY A 28 5.46 -12.32 7.38
C GLY A 28 4.44 -11.87 8.42
N LYS A 29 4.69 -12.18 9.71
CA LYS A 29 3.78 -11.86 10.82
C LYS A 29 3.42 -10.36 10.88
N ARG A 30 4.43 -9.50 10.74
CA ARG A 30 4.28 -8.04 10.74
C ARG A 30 3.45 -7.55 9.55
N GLY A 31 3.73 -8.05 8.35
CA GLY A 31 2.96 -7.71 7.15
C GLY A 31 1.50 -8.17 7.24
N GLN A 32 1.24 -9.36 7.78
CA GLN A 32 -0.13 -9.85 7.99
C GLN A 32 -0.90 -9.00 9.00
N ALA A 33 -0.29 -8.65 10.14
CA ALA A 33 -0.91 -7.75 11.11
C ALA A 33 -1.25 -6.39 10.48
N PHE A 34 -0.31 -5.84 9.70
CA PHE A 34 -0.52 -4.60 8.97
C PHE A 34 -1.66 -4.70 7.95
N LEU A 35 -1.73 -5.76 7.14
CA LEU A 35 -2.77 -5.95 6.11
C LEU A 35 -4.17 -6.05 6.74
N ILE A 36 -4.29 -6.75 7.87
CA ILE A 36 -5.55 -6.84 8.63
C ILE A 36 -5.97 -5.44 9.10
N GLU A 37 -5.06 -4.72 9.74
CA GLU A 37 -5.35 -3.37 10.25
C GLU A 37 -5.68 -2.38 9.11
N LEU A 38 -4.98 -2.50 7.98
CA LEU A 38 -5.20 -1.70 6.79
C LEU A 38 -6.58 -1.98 6.17
N ARG A 39 -6.98 -3.25 6.04
CA ARG A 39 -8.33 -3.61 5.59
C ARG A 39 -9.38 -2.98 6.51
N ASP A 40 -9.22 -3.14 7.82
CA ASP A 40 -10.16 -2.60 8.81
C ASP A 40 -10.19 -1.07 8.77
N ALA A 41 -9.07 -0.41 8.45
CA ALA A 41 -9.02 1.03 8.23
C ALA A 41 -9.80 1.45 6.97
N LEU A 42 -9.64 0.73 5.86
CA LEU A 42 -10.37 1.00 4.62
C LEU A 42 -11.89 0.81 4.81
N GLU A 43 -12.31 -0.23 5.52
CA GLU A 43 -13.71 -0.51 5.81
C GLU A 43 -14.36 0.54 6.73
N ALA A 44 -13.57 1.12 7.64
CA ALA A 44 -14.02 2.18 8.54
C ALA A 44 -14.07 3.58 7.91
N MET A 45 -13.59 3.75 6.66
CA MET A 45 -13.61 5.05 6.00
C MET A 45 -15.06 5.55 5.80
N PRO A 46 -15.38 6.80 6.16
CA PRO A 46 -16.72 7.36 5.95
C PRO A 46 -17.06 7.50 4.47
N ALA A 47 -16.06 7.85 3.65
CA ALA A 47 -16.14 7.86 2.19
C ALA A 47 -15.20 6.78 1.63
N LYS A 48 -15.75 5.84 0.86
CA LYS A 48 -15.02 4.71 0.26
C LYS A 48 -14.31 5.14 -1.02
N ARG A 49 -13.32 6.01 -0.87
CA ARG A 49 -12.60 6.67 -1.97
C ARG A 49 -11.11 6.73 -1.65
N LEU A 50 -10.27 6.48 -2.64
CA LEU A 50 -8.81 6.60 -2.51
C LEU A 50 -8.23 7.48 -3.61
N ILE A 51 -7.29 8.36 -3.25
CA ILE A 51 -6.52 9.16 -4.19
C ILE A 51 -5.27 8.41 -4.68
N ALA A 52 -4.73 8.86 -5.81
CA ALA A 52 -3.42 8.46 -6.32
C ALA A 52 -2.38 9.56 -6.05
N ASP A 53 -1.11 9.25 -6.27
CA ASP A 53 0.04 10.19 -6.29
C ASP A 53 0.38 10.96 -5.00
N SER A 54 -0.45 10.91 -3.95
CA SER A 54 -0.14 11.49 -2.63
C SER A 54 -0.56 10.57 -1.48
N LEU A 55 0.08 10.70 -0.30
CA LEU A 55 -0.36 10.03 0.93
C LEU A 55 -1.68 10.64 1.43
N GLN A 56 -1.81 11.97 1.28
CA GLN A 56 -2.97 12.75 1.67
C GLN A 56 -3.13 13.98 0.75
N ALA A 57 -4.35 14.30 0.36
CA ALA A 57 -4.69 15.57 -0.30
C ALA A 57 -6.16 15.92 0.01
N ASP A 58 -6.42 17.18 0.37
CA ASP A 58 -7.78 17.69 0.59
C ASP A 58 -8.66 16.85 1.55
N GLY A 59 -8.05 16.19 2.53
CA GLY A 59 -8.73 15.31 3.48
C GLY A 59 -9.03 13.90 2.95
N GLU A 60 -8.67 13.61 1.70
CA GLU A 60 -8.66 12.26 1.13
C GLU A 60 -7.25 11.61 1.26
N PHE A 61 -7.20 10.29 1.12
CA PHE A 61 -5.99 9.49 1.37
C PHE A 61 -5.78 8.43 0.30
N CYS A 62 -4.52 8.06 0.04
CA CYS A 62 -4.25 6.79 -0.64
C CYS A 62 -4.43 5.62 0.33
N THR A 63 -4.20 4.40 -0.16
CA THR A 63 -4.32 3.18 0.67
C THR A 63 -3.53 3.27 1.98
N ILE A 64 -2.21 3.55 1.93
CA ILE A 64 -1.39 3.66 3.15
C ILE A 64 -1.83 4.86 3.99
N GLY A 65 -2.14 5.99 3.34
CA GLY A 65 -2.59 7.20 4.03
C GLY A 65 -3.86 7.00 4.85
N ALA A 66 -4.79 6.15 4.40
CA ALA A 66 -6.00 5.84 5.15
C ALA A 66 -5.69 5.20 6.52
N LEU A 67 -4.70 4.31 6.56
CA LEU A 67 -4.20 3.76 7.82
C LEU A 67 -3.37 4.78 8.61
N GLY A 68 -2.58 5.62 7.93
CA GLY A 68 -1.83 6.71 8.55
C GLY A 68 -2.73 7.65 9.34
N ALA A 69 -3.85 8.05 8.74
CA ALA A 69 -4.89 8.86 9.37
C ALA A 69 -5.46 8.19 10.63
N LYS A 70 -5.75 6.89 10.56
CA LYS A 70 -6.25 6.10 11.70
C LYS A 70 -5.21 5.99 12.82
N ARG A 71 -3.93 5.86 12.50
CA ARG A 71 -2.81 5.76 13.45
C ARG A 71 -2.34 7.12 14.00
N GLY A 72 -2.82 8.23 13.44
CA GLY A 72 -2.36 9.58 13.80
C GLY A 72 -0.94 9.89 13.31
N VAL A 73 -0.49 9.25 12.23
CA VAL A 73 0.80 9.53 11.59
C VAL A 73 0.76 10.89 10.91
N ASP A 74 1.78 11.72 11.11
CA ASP A 74 1.92 12.99 10.40
C ASP A 74 2.35 12.76 8.94
N MET A 75 1.37 12.50 8.08
CA MET A 75 1.59 12.23 6.66
C MET A 75 2.18 13.43 5.90
N LYS A 76 2.05 14.66 6.43
CA LYS A 76 2.63 15.85 5.77
C LYS A 76 4.14 15.92 5.91
N ALA A 77 4.68 15.27 6.94
CA ALA A 77 6.11 15.19 7.19
C ALA A 77 6.79 14.03 6.43
N LEU A 78 6.01 13.15 5.81
CA LEU A 78 6.51 12.03 5.01
C LEU A 78 6.60 12.42 3.54
N ASP A 79 7.72 12.11 2.91
CA ASP A 79 7.86 12.15 1.47
C ASP A 79 7.14 10.93 0.86
N PRO A 80 6.10 11.11 0.02
CA PRO A 80 5.40 9.99 -0.62
C PRO A 80 6.29 9.16 -1.56
N ASP A 81 7.43 9.70 -2.01
CA ASP A 81 8.38 9.03 -2.90
C ASP A 81 9.49 8.27 -2.14
N ASP A 82 9.61 8.49 -0.82
CA ASP A 82 10.59 7.81 0.06
C ASP A 82 9.97 6.57 0.71
N ARG A 83 10.04 5.44 0.00
CA ARG A 83 9.53 4.15 0.47
C ARG A 83 10.20 3.66 1.76
N GLU A 84 11.44 4.06 2.02
CA GLU A 84 12.18 3.69 3.21
C GLU A 84 11.58 4.40 4.43
N ALA A 85 11.40 5.73 4.34
CA ALA A 85 10.75 6.53 5.38
C ALA A 85 9.28 6.11 5.60
N VAL A 86 8.53 5.84 4.53
CA VAL A 86 7.16 5.30 4.65
C VAL A 86 7.18 3.92 5.31
N GLY A 87 8.08 3.03 4.91
CA GLY A 87 8.22 1.70 5.54
C GLY A 87 8.48 1.80 7.05
N GLU A 88 9.41 2.68 7.45
CA GLU A 88 9.75 2.91 8.85
C GLU A 88 8.56 3.48 9.64
N ALA A 89 7.89 4.51 9.13
CA ALA A 89 6.76 5.16 9.79
C ALA A 89 5.58 4.20 10.08
N PHE A 90 5.45 3.14 9.27
CA PHE A 90 4.39 2.15 9.39
C PHE A 90 4.83 0.82 10.00
N ASP A 91 6.11 0.68 10.35
CA ASP A 91 6.76 -0.56 10.79
C ASP A 91 6.52 -1.72 9.80
N ILE A 92 6.80 -1.50 8.52
CA ILE A 92 6.77 -2.53 7.46
C ILE A 92 8.04 -2.47 6.62
N ALA A 93 8.28 -3.53 5.83
CA ALA A 93 9.41 -3.51 4.92
C ALA A 93 9.17 -2.47 3.80
N PRO A 94 10.19 -1.72 3.35
CA PRO A 94 10.06 -0.78 2.24
C PRO A 94 9.48 -1.43 0.97
N ALA A 95 9.85 -2.68 0.70
CA ALA A 95 9.29 -3.45 -0.42
C ALA A 95 7.76 -3.63 -0.34
N MET A 96 7.20 -3.76 0.87
CA MET A 96 5.75 -3.85 1.07
C MET A 96 5.07 -2.49 0.90
N ALA A 97 5.68 -1.41 1.42
CA ALA A 97 5.20 -0.05 1.19
C ALA A 97 5.13 0.24 -0.32
N SER A 98 6.22 -0.03 -1.05
CA SER A 98 6.29 0.05 -2.51
C SER A 98 5.19 -0.75 -3.20
N GLU A 99 4.99 -2.01 -2.83
CA GLU A 99 3.95 -2.84 -3.46
C GLU A 99 2.56 -2.26 -3.26
N ILE A 100 2.21 -1.82 -2.05
CA ILE A 100 0.89 -1.25 -1.78
C ILE A 100 0.68 0.05 -2.57
N VAL A 101 1.70 0.90 -2.65
CA VAL A 101 1.68 2.16 -3.40
C VAL A 101 1.52 1.90 -4.90
N PHE A 102 2.33 1.00 -5.47
CA PHE A 102 2.19 0.58 -6.86
C PHE A 102 0.80 0.03 -7.15
N MET A 103 0.30 -0.83 -6.27
CA MET A 103 -1.07 -1.35 -6.39
C MET A 103 -2.09 -0.21 -6.33
N ASN A 104 -1.92 0.78 -5.45
CA ASN A 104 -2.84 1.92 -5.37
C ASN A 104 -2.89 2.73 -6.67
N ASP A 105 -1.74 3.00 -7.27
CA ASP A 105 -1.62 3.99 -8.35
C ASP A 105 -1.66 3.41 -9.76
N GLU A 106 -0.97 2.27 -9.96
CA GLU A 106 -0.53 1.86 -11.29
C GLU A 106 -1.04 0.48 -11.71
N ALA A 107 -1.52 -0.34 -10.78
CA ALA A 107 -1.93 -1.72 -11.08
C ALA A 107 -3.26 -1.86 -11.87
N SER A 108 -3.82 -0.75 -12.37
CA SER A 108 -5.01 -0.77 -13.21
C SER A 108 -4.71 -0.16 -14.59
N TRP A 109 -5.09 -0.88 -15.63
CA TRP A 109 -5.01 -0.41 -17.03
C TRP A 109 -6.15 0.56 -17.39
N GLN A 110 -7.12 0.74 -16.50
CA GLN A 110 -8.26 1.63 -16.68
C GLN A 110 -8.09 2.91 -15.88
N ALA A 111 -8.63 4.02 -16.38
CA ALA A 111 -8.76 5.23 -15.60
C ALA A 111 -9.82 5.02 -14.50
N GLU A 112 -9.37 4.63 -13.31
CA GLU A 112 -10.25 4.35 -12.17
C GLU A 112 -10.70 5.64 -11.47
N THR A 113 -12.00 5.71 -11.15
CA THR A 113 -12.48 6.68 -10.17
C THR A 113 -11.92 6.36 -8.78
N PRO A 114 -11.89 7.33 -7.85
CA PRO A 114 -11.48 7.09 -6.47
C PRO A 114 -12.23 5.96 -5.76
N GLU A 115 -13.53 5.77 -6.04
CA GLU A 115 -14.32 4.64 -5.56
C GLU A 115 -13.85 3.29 -6.10
N GLN A 116 -13.59 3.23 -7.42
CA GLN A 116 -13.16 2.00 -8.07
C GLN A 116 -11.80 1.56 -7.53
N ARG A 117 -10.88 2.51 -7.33
CA ARG A 117 -9.60 2.28 -6.66
C ARG A 117 -9.78 1.72 -5.25
N TRP A 118 -10.70 2.30 -4.47
CA TRP A 118 -11.02 1.79 -3.12
C TRP A 118 -11.48 0.33 -3.16
N VAL A 119 -12.41 -0.02 -4.05
CA VAL A 119 -12.92 -1.39 -4.18
C VAL A 119 -11.78 -2.35 -4.51
N ARG A 120 -10.99 -2.04 -5.55
CA ARG A 120 -9.88 -2.88 -6.00
C ARG A 120 -8.82 -3.05 -4.90
N MET A 121 -8.44 -1.98 -4.22
CA MET A 121 -7.46 -2.05 -3.15
C MET A 121 -7.97 -2.87 -1.96
N ARG A 122 -9.23 -2.68 -1.55
CA ARG A 122 -9.86 -3.49 -0.49
C ARG A 122 -9.89 -4.98 -0.85
N ASP A 123 -10.27 -5.31 -2.08
CA ASP A 123 -10.27 -6.71 -2.56
C ASP A 123 -8.86 -7.29 -2.63
N TRP A 124 -7.88 -6.54 -3.16
CA TRP A 124 -6.50 -6.97 -3.24
C TRP A 124 -5.89 -7.20 -1.84
N ILE A 125 -6.03 -6.25 -0.91
CA ILE A 125 -5.56 -6.40 0.48
C ILE A 125 -6.17 -7.64 1.11
N THR A 126 -7.48 -7.83 0.96
CA THR A 126 -8.18 -8.99 1.50
C THR A 126 -7.61 -10.29 0.94
N SER A 127 -7.26 -10.34 -0.35
CA SER A 127 -6.63 -11.51 -0.98
C SER A 127 -5.21 -11.81 -0.48
N GLN A 128 -4.50 -10.83 0.10
CA GLN A 128 -3.17 -11.01 0.68
C GLN A 128 -3.21 -11.53 2.13
N ILE A 129 -4.36 -11.44 2.80
CA ILE A 129 -4.51 -11.92 4.19
C ILE A 129 -4.67 -13.44 4.17
N LYS A 130 -3.80 -14.13 4.92
CA LYS A 130 -3.91 -15.57 5.13
C LYS A 130 -5.13 -15.86 6.00
N VAL A 131 -6.04 -16.68 5.49
CA VAL A 131 -7.08 -17.30 6.31
C VAL A 131 -6.40 -18.46 7.04
N GLU A 132 -6.21 -18.33 8.35
CA GLU A 132 -5.82 -19.50 9.15
C GLU A 132 -6.98 -20.51 9.10
N THR A 133 -6.80 -21.59 8.34
CA THR A 133 -7.60 -22.80 8.54
C THR A 133 -7.27 -23.33 9.92
N ALA A 134 -8.25 -23.21 10.83
CA ALA A 134 -8.25 -23.85 12.14
C ALA A 134 -8.08 -25.39 12.03
#